data_AF-A0A3A1YC61-F1
#
_entry.id   AF-A0A3A1YC61-F1
#
_cell.length_a   1.000
_cell.length_b   1.000
_cell.length_c   1.000
_cell.angle_alpha   90.00
_cell.angle_beta   90.00
_cell.angle_gamma   90.00
#
_symmetry.space_group_name_H-M   'P 1'
#
loop_
_entity.id
_entity.type
_entity.pdbx_description
1 polymer ?
#
loop_
_entity_poly.entity_id
_entity_poly.type
_entity_poly.pdbx_seq_one_letter_code
_entity_poly.pdbx_strand_id
1 'polypeptide(L)'
;MQDNKTVNITQALKKIPNRFELIAVAARRARQIQEYEAAVAKAESNYRNTSTLVLAQARVKGGKNGAKESKIETQLKELRNNPINIFVDNSVTKDKPTVVALREIQEGYVNKEYLDRKDIFDQIQDQTNSFEEVDNLLQATDDTFDEETFKSLKDDFKTFKNEHEEEFDDEITSDFFDVVSPFDEDFEDDDDK
;
A
#
# COMPACT_ATOMS: atom_id res chain seq x y z
N MET A 1 15.22 -44.49 4.44
CA MET A 1 14.38 -43.28 4.42
C MET A 1 15.01 -42.30 5.38
N GLN A 2 15.45 -41.14 4.91
CA GLN A 2 15.94 -40.10 5.82
C GLN A 2 14.72 -39.50 6.50
N ASP A 3 14.74 -39.43 7.83
CA ASP A 3 13.69 -38.80 8.59
C ASP A 3 13.71 -37.30 8.29
N ASN A 4 12.88 -36.86 7.33
CA ASN A 4 12.71 -35.45 6.93
C ASN A 4 12.22 -34.53 8.07
N LYS A 5 12.03 -35.08 9.28
CA LYS A 5 11.66 -34.34 10.48
C LYS A 5 12.84 -33.64 11.15
N THR A 6 14.07 -34.14 10.99
CA THR A 6 15.23 -33.62 11.73
C THR A 6 16.16 -32.82 10.82
N VAL A 7 16.44 -31.58 11.20
CA VAL A 7 17.36 -30.71 10.46
C VAL A 7 18.78 -31.26 10.54
N ASN A 8 19.42 -31.42 9.39
CA ASN A 8 20.81 -31.81 9.29
C ASN A 8 21.62 -30.76 8.54
N ILE A 9 22.43 -30.00 9.27
CA ILE A 9 23.30 -28.93 8.73
C ILE A 9 24.22 -29.48 7.63
N THR A 10 24.66 -30.73 7.73
CA THR A 10 25.51 -31.36 6.71
C THR A 10 24.80 -31.46 5.36
N GLN A 11 23.48 -31.68 5.36
CA GLN A 11 22.70 -31.71 4.12
C GLN A 11 22.47 -30.30 3.57
N ALA A 12 22.21 -29.31 4.44
CA ALA A 12 22.13 -27.91 4.03
C ALA A 12 23.45 -27.42 3.40
N LEU A 13 24.59 -27.85 3.93
CA LEU A 13 25.92 -27.53 3.37
C LEU A 13 26.17 -28.15 1.99
N LYS A 14 25.44 -29.21 1.58
CA LYS A 14 25.51 -29.71 0.20
C LYS A 14 24.81 -28.78 -0.79
N LYS A 15 23.88 -27.95 -0.31
CA LYS A 15 23.13 -26.99 -1.13
C LYS A 15 23.84 -25.64 -1.17
N ILE A 16 24.26 -25.14 0.00
CA ILE A 16 25.05 -23.91 0.14
C ILE A 16 26.40 -24.28 0.77
N PRO A 17 27.47 -24.45 -0.02
CA PRO A 17 28.76 -24.94 0.49
C PRO A 17 29.44 -23.95 1.43
N ASN A 18 29.19 -22.64 1.26
CA ASN A 18 29.73 -21.62 2.14
C ASN A 18 28.91 -21.55 3.45
N ARG A 19 29.57 -21.83 4.58
CA ARG A 19 28.95 -21.82 5.91
C ARG A 19 28.43 -20.45 6.31
N PHE A 20 29.18 -19.38 6.02
CA PHE A 20 28.77 -18.03 6.37
C PHE A 20 27.55 -17.60 5.56
N GLU A 21 27.53 -17.96 4.27
CA GLU A 21 26.39 -17.73 3.40
C GLU A 21 25.16 -18.52 3.84
N LEU A 22 25.32 -19.81 4.18
CA LEU A 22 24.25 -20.63 4.72
C LEU A 22 23.62 -19.98 5.96
N ILE A 23 24.44 -19.51 6.91
CA ILE A 23 23.97 -18.84 8.12
C ILE A 23 23.25 -17.53 7.77
N ALA A 24 23.79 -16.73 6.86
CA ALA A 24 23.20 -15.47 6.45
C ALA A 24 21.83 -15.66 5.76
N VAL A 25 21.76 -16.59 4.81
CA VAL A 25 20.52 -16.95 4.09
C VAL A 25 19.48 -17.52 5.05
N ALA A 26 19.87 -18.45 5.93
CA ALA A 26 18.97 -19.03 6.92
C ALA A 26 18.45 -17.97 7.91
N ALA A 27 19.32 -17.08 8.40
CA ALA A 27 18.93 -16.01 9.31
C ALA A 27 17.98 -15.01 8.64
N ARG A 28 18.27 -14.61 7.40
CA ARG A 28 17.40 -13.72 6.61
C ARG A 28 16.03 -14.33 6.42
N ARG A 29 15.97 -15.60 6.00
CA ARG A 29 14.73 -16.33 5.79
C ARG A 29 13.94 -16.51 7.08
N ALA A 30 14.61 -16.85 8.19
CA ALA A 30 13.96 -17.00 9.49
C ALA A 30 13.32 -15.69 9.97
N ARG A 31 13.95 -14.54 9.71
CA ARG A 31 13.35 -13.23 10.00
C ARG A 31 12.08 -12.99 9.20
N GLN A 32 12.07 -13.29 7.89
CA GLN A 32 10.86 -13.16 7.06
C GLN A 32 9.69 -13.96 7.63
N ILE A 33 9.94 -15.21 8.06
CA ILE A 33 8.90 -16.06 8.68
C ILE A 33 8.41 -15.44 10.00
N GLN A 34 9.35 -15.02 10.86
CA GLN A 34 9.02 -14.45 12.16
C GLN A 34 8.26 -13.12 12.05
N GLU A 35 8.64 -12.25 11.12
CA GLU A 35 7.99 -10.97 10.87
C GLU A 35 6.56 -11.17 10.33
N TYR A 36 6.38 -12.12 9.41
CA TYR A 36 5.05 -12.48 8.92
C TYR A 36 4.16 -13.01 10.05
N GLU A 37 4.65 -13.95 10.86
CA GLU A 37 3.92 -14.49 12.02
C GLU A 37 3.54 -13.38 13.02
N ALA A 38 4.47 -12.46 13.30
CA ALA A 38 4.22 -11.32 14.19
C ALA A 38 3.21 -10.32 13.60
N ALA A 39 3.29 -10.04 12.30
CA ALA A 39 2.37 -9.16 11.59
C ALA A 39 0.94 -9.72 11.60
N VAL A 40 0.78 -11.01 11.30
CA VAL A 40 -0.50 -11.71 11.36
C VAL A 40 -1.06 -11.68 12.77
N ALA A 41 -0.28 -12.06 13.79
CA ALA A 41 -0.73 -12.04 15.18
C ALA A 41 -1.14 -10.64 15.66
N LYS A 42 -0.40 -9.60 15.25
CA LYS A 42 -0.73 -8.19 15.55
C LYS A 42 -2.03 -7.77 14.87
N ALA A 43 -2.19 -8.07 13.58
CA ALA A 43 -3.41 -7.77 12.83
C ALA A 43 -4.63 -8.49 13.42
N GLU A 44 -4.49 -9.77 13.79
CA GLU A 44 -5.54 -10.55 14.44
C GLU A 44 -5.91 -9.99 15.82
N SER A 45 -4.92 -9.62 16.65
CA SER A 45 -5.19 -9.01 17.95
C SER A 45 -5.87 -7.65 17.81
N ASN A 46 -5.40 -6.81 16.89
CA ASN A 46 -6.03 -5.53 16.57
C ASN A 46 -7.47 -5.72 16.09
N TYR A 47 -7.71 -6.68 15.19
CA TYR A 47 -9.04 -7.06 14.76
C TYR A 47 -9.87 -7.49 15.98
N ARG A 48 -9.45 -8.45 16.80
CA ARG A 48 -10.22 -8.87 18.00
C ARG A 48 -10.56 -7.72 18.96
N ASN A 49 -9.63 -6.78 19.17
CA ASN A 49 -9.81 -5.65 20.08
C ASN A 49 -10.72 -4.55 19.49
N THR A 50 -10.70 -4.34 18.18
CA THR A 50 -11.48 -3.29 17.49
C THR A 50 -12.82 -3.79 16.94
N SER A 51 -12.90 -5.07 16.54
CA SER A 51 -14.08 -5.73 15.99
C SER A 51 -15.25 -5.78 16.94
N THR A 52 -15.07 -5.91 18.26
CA THR A 52 -16.21 -5.89 19.20
C THR A 52 -16.92 -4.53 19.22
N LEU A 53 -16.16 -3.43 19.08
CA LEU A 53 -16.70 -2.06 19.08
C LEU A 53 -17.20 -1.65 17.69
N VAL A 54 -16.46 -1.98 16.63
CA VAL A 54 -16.79 -1.60 15.25
C VAL A 54 -17.92 -2.45 14.67
N LEU A 55 -17.97 -3.78 14.87
CA LEU A 55 -19.14 -4.59 14.49
C LEU A 55 -20.38 -4.24 15.33
N ALA A 56 -20.20 -3.87 16.60
CA ALA A 56 -21.31 -3.36 17.42
C ALA A 56 -21.83 -2.01 16.86
N GLN A 57 -20.95 -1.08 16.50
CA GLN A 57 -21.33 0.21 15.92
C GLN A 57 -21.93 0.07 14.50
N ALA A 58 -21.39 -0.81 13.67
CA ALA A 58 -21.88 -1.08 12.32
C ALA A 58 -23.29 -1.70 12.31
N ARG A 59 -23.63 -2.56 13.30
CA ARG A 59 -25.02 -3.04 13.48
C ARG A 59 -25.99 -1.95 13.89
N VAL A 60 -25.54 -0.93 14.63
CA VAL A 60 -26.39 0.15 15.16
C VAL A 60 -26.69 1.20 14.08
N LYS A 61 -25.78 1.44 13.12
CA LYS A 61 -26.00 2.34 11.97
C LYS A 61 -26.48 1.55 10.74
N GLY A 62 -27.77 1.24 10.68
CA GLY A 62 -28.44 0.65 9.50
C GLY A 62 -28.53 1.60 8.30
N GLY A 63 -27.41 1.96 7.69
CA GLY A 63 -27.32 2.82 6.51
C GLY A 63 -27.02 2.03 5.24
N LYS A 64 -27.85 2.20 4.21
CA LYS A 64 -27.78 1.59 2.88
C LYS A 64 -26.58 2.08 2.04
N ASN A 65 -25.35 1.89 2.51
CA ASN A 65 -24.14 2.02 1.70
C ASN A 65 -23.29 0.79 2.01
N GLY A 66 -22.87 0.04 0.99
CA GLY A 66 -22.08 -1.18 1.15
C GLY A 66 -20.98 -0.97 2.18
N ALA A 67 -20.92 -1.86 3.17
CA ALA A 67 -20.01 -1.76 4.29
C ALA A 67 -18.57 -1.60 3.76
N LYS A 68 -18.05 -0.37 3.78
CA LYS A 68 -16.64 -0.13 3.47
C LYS A 68 -15.85 -0.87 4.54
N GLU A 69 -15.08 -1.88 4.13
CA GLU A 69 -14.22 -2.67 5.02
C GLU A 69 -13.35 -1.68 5.82
N SER A 70 -13.24 -1.90 7.13
CA SER A 70 -12.36 -1.07 7.95
C SER A 70 -10.90 -1.27 7.50
N LYS A 71 -10.04 -0.24 7.63
CA LYS A 71 -8.60 -0.36 7.30
C LYS A 71 -7.94 -1.60 7.93
N ILE A 72 -8.42 -2.01 9.11
CA ILE A 72 -7.95 -3.20 9.85
C ILE A 72 -8.41 -4.50 9.17
N GLU A 73 -9.65 -4.56 8.68
CA GLU A 73 -10.16 -5.69 7.89
C GLU A 73 -9.42 -5.83 6.56
N THR A 74 -9.15 -4.72 5.88
CA THR A 74 -8.37 -4.71 4.64
C THR A 74 -6.95 -5.23 4.89
N GLN A 75 -6.27 -4.77 5.93
CA GLN A 75 -4.92 -5.24 6.30
C GLN A 75 -4.89 -6.73 6.66
N LEU A 76 -5.86 -7.23 7.44
CA LEU A 76 -5.93 -8.65 7.79
C LEU A 76 -6.24 -9.52 6.56
N LYS A 77 -7.10 -9.04 5.67
CA LYS A 77 -7.45 -9.70 4.40
C LYS A 77 -6.25 -9.74 3.45
N GLU A 78 -5.47 -8.68 3.37
CA GLU A 78 -4.24 -8.61 2.56
C GLU A 78 -3.19 -9.61 3.04
N LEU A 79 -2.89 -9.63 4.34
CA LEU A 79 -1.96 -10.60 4.94
C LEU A 79 -2.41 -12.06 4.71
N ARG A 80 -3.72 -12.33 4.73
CA ARG A 80 -4.26 -13.66 4.44
C ARG A 80 -4.21 -14.00 2.95
N ASN A 81 -4.39 -13.02 2.08
CA ASN A 81 -4.48 -13.23 0.63
C ASN A 81 -3.08 -13.36 -0.01
N ASN A 82 -2.04 -12.78 0.58
CA ASN A 82 -0.65 -12.95 0.14
C ASN A 82 0.23 -13.52 1.26
N PRO A 83 0.07 -14.81 1.60
CA PRO A 83 0.84 -15.42 2.68
C PRO A 83 2.31 -15.55 2.29
N ILE A 84 3.21 -15.50 3.28
CA ILE A 84 4.57 -15.95 3.04
C ILE A 84 4.54 -17.44 2.65
N ASN A 85 5.10 -17.76 1.48
CA ASN A 85 5.24 -19.16 1.08
C ASN A 85 6.17 -19.87 2.04
N ILE A 86 5.64 -20.76 2.90
CA ILE A 86 6.43 -21.69 3.72
C ILE A 86 6.44 -23.02 2.98
N PHE A 87 7.62 -23.49 2.58
CA PHE A 87 7.72 -24.67 1.72
C PHE A 87 7.71 -25.98 2.49
N VAL A 88 8.09 -25.93 3.77
CA VAL A 88 8.12 -27.11 4.62
C VAL A 88 7.06 -27.02 5.71
N ASP A 89 6.23 -28.05 5.79
CA ASP A 89 5.18 -28.14 6.79
C ASP A 89 5.75 -28.12 8.21
N ASN A 90 5.30 -27.16 9.01
CA ASN A 90 5.66 -26.99 10.41
C ASN A 90 4.47 -27.27 11.37
N SER A 91 3.35 -27.78 10.86
CA SER A 91 2.12 -28.01 11.64
C SER A 91 2.31 -29.03 12.77
N VAL A 92 3.12 -30.07 12.51
CA VAL A 92 3.35 -31.20 13.42
C VAL A 92 4.43 -30.90 14.46
N THR A 93 5.54 -30.27 14.05
CA THR A 93 6.73 -30.12 14.89
C THR A 93 6.83 -28.77 15.59
N LYS A 94 6.14 -27.72 15.08
CA LYS A 94 6.19 -26.36 15.64
C LYS A 94 7.61 -25.89 15.91
N ASP A 95 8.51 -26.20 14.98
CA ASP A 95 9.91 -25.82 15.04
C ASP A 95 10.05 -24.30 14.98
N LYS A 96 11.13 -23.80 15.58
CA LYS A 96 11.50 -22.38 15.52
C LYS A 96 11.75 -21.95 14.06
N PRO A 97 11.53 -20.68 13.69
CA PRO A 97 11.68 -20.21 12.31
C PRO A 97 13.08 -20.45 11.73
N THR A 98 14.12 -20.42 12.56
CA THR A 98 15.49 -20.77 12.15
C THR A 98 15.67 -22.22 11.74
N VAL A 99 14.97 -23.14 12.40
CA VAL A 99 14.99 -24.58 12.10
C VAL A 99 14.19 -24.85 10.83
N VAL A 100 13.04 -24.18 10.66
CA VAL A 100 12.24 -24.23 9.43
C VAL A 100 13.04 -23.74 8.23
N ALA A 101 13.71 -22.58 8.34
CA ALA A 101 14.54 -22.04 7.28
C ALA A 101 15.69 -22.98 6.88
N LEU A 102 16.36 -23.61 7.86
CA LEU A 102 17.39 -24.61 7.57
C LEU A 102 16.83 -25.85 6.87
N ARG A 103 15.60 -26.25 7.18
CA ARG A 103 14.91 -27.36 6.51
C ARG A 103 14.56 -27.00 5.07
N GLU A 104 14.04 -25.79 4.83
CA GLU A 104 13.76 -25.29 3.48
C GLU A 104 15.03 -25.25 2.61
N ILE A 105 16.17 -24.84 3.19
CA ILE A 105 17.47 -24.85 2.49
C ILE A 105 17.96 -26.28 2.25
N GLN A 106 17.81 -27.18 3.22
CA GLN A 106 18.18 -28.59 3.07
C GLN A 106 17.43 -29.26 1.92
N GLU A 107 16.13 -28.98 1.79
CA GLU A 107 15.29 -29.49 0.70
C GLU A 107 15.55 -28.77 -0.63
N GLY A 108 16.15 -27.58 -0.57
CA GLY A 108 16.57 -26.80 -1.74
C GLY A 108 15.50 -25.85 -2.26
N TYR A 109 14.45 -25.57 -1.47
CA TYR A 109 13.42 -24.60 -1.82
C TYR A 109 13.87 -23.16 -1.67
N VAL A 110 14.80 -22.91 -0.73
CA VAL A 110 15.33 -21.58 -0.45
C VAL A 110 16.85 -21.56 -0.65
N ASN A 111 17.30 -20.63 -1.46
CA ASN A 111 18.70 -20.26 -1.66
C ASN A 111 18.82 -18.74 -1.76
N LYS A 112 20.05 -18.25 -1.88
CA LYS A 112 20.32 -16.82 -2.00
C LYS A 112 19.61 -16.21 -3.22
N GLU A 113 19.72 -16.88 -4.37
CA GLU A 113 19.12 -16.41 -5.62
C GLU A 113 17.59 -16.33 -5.55
N TYR A 114 16.95 -17.24 -4.79
CA TYR A 114 15.51 -17.19 -4.55
C TYR A 114 15.13 -15.98 -3.70
N LEU A 115 15.89 -15.69 -2.63
CA LEU A 115 15.64 -14.50 -1.81
C LEU A 115 15.82 -13.22 -2.63
N ASP A 116 16.90 -13.12 -3.39
CA ASP A 116 17.19 -11.94 -4.22
C ASP A 116 16.10 -11.74 -5.30
N ARG A 117 15.66 -12.82 -5.97
CA ARG A 117 14.53 -12.74 -6.92
C ARG A 117 13.24 -12.30 -6.25
N LYS A 118 12.98 -12.79 -5.03
CA LYS A 118 11.79 -12.40 -4.28
C LYS A 118 11.84 -10.92 -3.91
N ASP A 119 12.98 -10.40 -3.47
CA ASP A 119 13.11 -8.97 -3.16
C ASP A 119 12.85 -8.10 -4.38
N ILE A 120 13.35 -8.51 -5.56
CA ILE A 120 13.10 -7.81 -6.83
C ILE A 120 11.62 -7.84 -7.16
N PHE A 121 10.96 -8.99 -7.00
CA PHE A 121 9.53 -9.13 -7.26
C PHE A 121 8.70 -8.24 -6.32
N ASP A 122 9.01 -8.26 -5.02
CA ASP A 122 8.34 -7.44 -4.00
C ASP A 122 8.53 -5.94 -4.33
N GLN A 123 9.73 -5.53 -4.75
CA GLN A 123 10.01 -4.15 -5.18
C GLN A 123 9.21 -3.74 -6.42
N ILE A 124 9.09 -4.61 -7.42
CA ILE A 124 8.29 -4.34 -8.62
C ILE A 124 6.81 -4.23 -8.24
N GLN A 125 6.32 -5.13 -7.39
CA GLN A 125 4.93 -5.11 -6.92
C GLN A 125 4.59 -3.81 -6.17
N ASP A 126 5.48 -3.34 -5.31
CA ASP A 126 5.30 -2.07 -4.60
C ASP A 126 5.24 -0.89 -5.57
N GLN A 127 6.10 -0.89 -6.60
CA GLN A 127 6.08 0.13 -7.64
C GLN A 127 4.79 0.10 -8.46
N THR A 128 4.32 -1.08 -8.89
CA THR A 128 3.06 -1.18 -9.66
C THR A 128 1.87 -0.74 -8.83
N ASN A 129 1.80 -1.14 -7.55
CA ASN A 129 0.72 -0.72 -6.65
C ASN A 129 0.71 0.79 -6.46
N SER A 130 1.90 1.40 -6.26
CA SER A 130 2.01 2.86 -6.13
C SER A 130 1.53 3.60 -7.39
N PHE A 131 1.78 3.04 -8.57
CA PHE A 131 1.33 3.63 -9.83
C PHE A 131 -0.18 3.52 -10.01
N GLU A 132 -0.77 2.36 -9.71
CA GLU A 132 -2.22 2.17 -9.74
C GLU A 132 -2.94 3.09 -8.75
N GLU A 133 -2.37 3.33 -7.57
CA GLU A 133 -2.94 4.25 -6.58
C GLU A 133 -2.95 5.71 -7.09
N VAL A 134 -1.91 6.14 -7.81
CA VAL A 134 -1.85 7.45 -8.46
C VAL A 134 -2.85 7.55 -9.62
N ASP A 135 -2.98 6.51 -10.45
CA ASP A 135 -3.94 6.49 -11.57
C ASP A 135 -5.40 6.58 -11.08
N ASN A 136 -5.73 5.83 -10.02
CA ASN A 136 -7.04 5.92 -9.38
C ASN A 136 -7.31 7.32 -8.80
N LEU A 137 -6.28 8.01 -8.29
CA LEU A 137 -6.42 9.38 -7.80
C LEU A 137 -6.65 10.38 -8.94
N LEU A 138 -5.95 10.24 -10.07
CA LEU A 138 -6.15 11.05 -11.26
C LEU A 138 -7.57 10.90 -11.82
N GLN A 139 -8.06 9.66 -11.93
CA GLN A 139 -9.44 9.40 -12.36
C GLN A 139 -10.48 10.00 -11.39
N ALA A 140 -10.21 9.97 -10.09
CA ALA A 140 -11.10 10.60 -9.10
C ALA A 140 -11.11 12.13 -9.19
N THR A 141 -10.08 12.77 -9.77
CA THR A 141 -10.05 14.21 -10.05
C THR A 141 -10.57 14.57 -11.45
N ASP A 142 -10.61 13.61 -12.38
CA ASP A 142 -11.09 13.78 -13.77
C ASP A 142 -12.61 13.60 -13.92
N ASP A 143 -13.36 13.45 -12.82
CA ASP A 143 -14.81 13.73 -12.79
C ASP A 143 -15.03 15.26 -12.92
N THR A 144 -14.72 15.72 -14.14
CA THR A 144 -15.09 16.96 -14.83
C THR A 144 -14.96 18.25 -14.03
N PHE A 145 -13.81 18.93 -14.18
CA PHE A 145 -13.82 20.39 -14.21
C PHE A 145 -14.61 20.82 -15.44
N ASP A 146 -15.92 20.94 -15.26
CA ASP A 146 -16.85 21.25 -16.31
C ASP A 146 -16.82 22.78 -16.51
N GLU A 147 -16.03 23.21 -17.51
CA GLU A 147 -15.65 24.62 -17.73
C GLU A 147 -16.89 25.51 -17.90
N GLU A 148 -17.96 24.96 -18.45
CA GLU A 148 -19.25 25.64 -18.57
C GLU A 148 -19.90 25.88 -17.20
N THR A 149 -19.85 24.92 -16.28
CA THR A 149 -20.38 25.10 -14.92
C THR A 149 -19.51 26.08 -14.14
N PHE A 150 -18.19 26.06 -14.32
CA PHE A 150 -17.31 27.06 -13.70
C PHE A 150 -17.56 28.47 -14.24
N LYS A 151 -17.76 28.63 -15.55
CA LYS A 151 -18.14 29.91 -16.17
C LYS A 151 -19.51 30.39 -15.68
N SER A 152 -20.50 29.50 -15.61
CA SER A 152 -21.82 29.87 -15.10
C SER A 152 -21.75 30.29 -13.63
N LEU A 153 -21.00 29.56 -12.79
CA LEU A 153 -20.81 29.94 -11.39
C LEU A 153 -20.09 31.29 -11.25
N LYS A 154 -19.12 31.58 -12.12
CA LYS A 154 -18.40 32.87 -12.12
C LYS A 154 -19.33 34.02 -12.51
N ASP A 155 -20.17 33.81 -13.51
CA ASP A 155 -21.15 34.81 -13.95
C ASP A 155 -22.27 35.00 -12.92
N ASP A 156 -22.72 33.93 -12.28
CA ASP A 156 -23.68 33.98 -11.17
C ASP A 156 -23.11 34.75 -9.97
N PHE A 157 -21.82 34.55 -9.65
CA PHE A 157 -21.16 35.27 -8.56
C PHE A 157 -20.93 36.75 -8.88
N LYS A 158 -20.61 37.08 -10.14
CA LYS A 158 -20.50 38.46 -10.62
C LYS A 158 -21.86 39.16 -10.60
N THR A 159 -22.91 38.44 -10.93
CA THR A 159 -24.30 38.93 -10.84
C THR A 159 -24.70 39.13 -9.39
N PHE A 160 -24.37 38.20 -8.49
CA PHE A 160 -24.60 38.33 -7.06
C PHE A 160 -23.89 39.53 -6.44
N LYS A 161 -22.62 39.77 -6.80
CA LYS A 161 -21.86 40.97 -6.38
C LYS A 161 -22.54 42.26 -6.82
N ASN A 162 -23.02 42.31 -8.06
CA ASN A 162 -23.73 43.47 -8.60
C ASN A 162 -25.13 43.66 -7.97
N GLU A 163 -25.78 42.59 -7.50
CA GLU A 163 -27.08 42.65 -6.82
C GLU A 163 -26.97 42.98 -5.32
N HIS A 164 -25.82 42.75 -4.70
CA HIS A 164 -25.55 43.00 -3.27
C HIS A 164 -24.59 44.18 -3.03
N GLU A 165 -24.59 45.17 -3.94
CA GLU A 165 -23.72 46.35 -3.94
C GLU A 165 -23.92 47.32 -2.75
N GLU A 166 -24.71 46.95 -1.72
CA GLU A 166 -24.94 47.76 -0.51
C GLU A 166 -24.31 47.24 0.80
N GLU A 167 -23.64 46.07 0.88
CA GLU A 167 -23.22 45.57 2.21
C GLU A 167 -21.85 44.88 2.39
N PHE A 168 -20.89 44.95 1.45
CA PHE A 168 -19.52 44.45 1.74
C PHE A 168 -18.41 45.36 1.18
N ASP A 169 -17.57 45.87 2.09
CA ASP A 169 -16.44 46.78 1.83
C ASP A 169 -15.42 46.19 0.83
N ASP A 170 -15.04 47.01 -0.16
CA ASP A 170 -14.26 46.66 -1.36
C ASP A 170 -12.79 46.22 -1.12
N GLU A 171 -12.27 46.27 0.11
CA GLU A 171 -10.83 46.19 0.35
C GLU A 171 -10.26 44.75 0.43
N ILE A 172 -11.10 43.72 0.46
CA ILE A 172 -10.66 42.32 0.61
C ILE A 172 -10.79 41.50 -0.69
N THR A 173 -11.47 42.00 -1.72
CA THR A 173 -11.88 41.17 -2.88
C THR A 173 -10.98 41.27 -4.12
N SER A 174 -10.08 42.26 -4.20
CA SER A 174 -9.14 42.39 -5.32
C SER A 174 -8.06 41.31 -5.33
N ASP A 175 -7.59 40.90 -4.15
CA ASP A 175 -6.39 40.08 -4.01
C ASP A 175 -6.65 38.57 -4.11
N PHE A 176 -7.92 38.14 -4.07
CA PHE A 176 -8.29 36.73 -4.11
C PHE A 176 -8.51 36.20 -5.54
N PHE A 177 -8.82 37.07 -6.52
CA PHE A 177 -9.20 36.64 -7.88
C PHE A 177 -8.23 37.05 -8.99
N ASP A 178 -7.15 37.78 -8.71
CA ASP A 178 -6.02 37.95 -9.63
C ASP A 178 -5.11 36.71 -9.63
N VAL A 179 -5.71 35.53 -9.83
CA VAL A 179 -4.96 34.34 -10.25
C VAL A 179 -4.54 34.58 -11.69
N VAL A 180 -3.30 35.05 -11.82
CA VAL A 180 -2.57 35.22 -13.08
C VAL A 180 -2.72 33.96 -13.94
N SER A 181 -3.33 34.11 -15.11
CA SER A 181 -3.34 33.13 -16.20
C SER A 181 -1.90 32.88 -16.65
N PRO A 182 -1.35 31.65 -16.57
CA PRO A 182 0.05 31.40 -16.94
C PRO A 182 0.35 31.47 -18.45
N PHE A 183 -0.64 31.81 -19.30
CA PHE A 183 -0.53 31.64 -20.75
C PHE A 183 -0.87 32.89 -21.59
N ASP A 184 -1.11 34.04 -20.98
CA ASP A 184 -1.37 35.29 -21.72
C ASP A 184 -0.09 36.16 -21.85
N GLU A 185 1.06 35.55 -22.14
CA GLU A 185 2.19 36.26 -22.77
C GLU A 185 2.02 36.16 -24.29
N ASP A 186 1.26 37.10 -24.85
CA ASP A 186 1.35 37.43 -26.27
C ASP A 186 2.79 37.88 -26.55
N PHE A 187 3.61 36.96 -27.06
CA PHE A 187 4.87 37.29 -27.72
C PHE A 187 4.53 38.18 -28.91
N GLU A 188 4.63 39.50 -28.74
CA GLU A 188 4.68 40.42 -29.86
C GLU A 188 5.95 40.09 -30.66
N ASP A 189 5.76 39.53 -31.86
CA ASP A 189 6.79 39.45 -32.88
C ASP A 189 7.25 40.89 -33.19
N ASP A 190 8.47 41.22 -32.75
CA ASP A 190 9.19 42.46 -33.12
C ASP A 190 9.46 42.44 -34.65
N ASP A 191 8.47 42.85 -35.44
CA ASP A 191 8.66 43.24 -36.83
C ASP A 191 9.04 44.75 -36.89
N ASP A 192 10.19 44.98 -37.52
CA ASP A 192 10.72 46.20 -38.14
C ASP A 192 11.49 47.26 -37.32
N LYS A 193 12.84 47.15 -37.35
CA LYS A 193 13.71 48.03 -38.17
C LYS A 193 15.19 47.62 -38.22
#